data_AF-A0AB39ZB53-F1
#
_entry.id   AF-A0AB39ZB53-F1
#
_cell.length_a   1.000
_cell.length_b   1.000
_cell.length_c   1.000
_cell.angle_alpha   90.00
_cell.angle_beta   90.00
_cell.angle_gamma   90.00
#
_symmetry.space_group_name_H-M   'P 1'
#
loop_
_entity.id
_entity.type
_entity.pdbx_description
1 polymer ?
#
loop_
_entity_poly.entity_id
_entity_poly.type
_entity_poly.pdbx_seq_one_letter_code
_entity_poly.pdbx_strand_id
1 'polypeptide(L)'
;MTIQRLKCDLSPELTTCLQLKDCVRPDCCPTRNPIPYDAECFVGDIGKELDQLIRRHQRMFVKRKRLMEMAVPNRRYCRFVPKCACPFPKSIEMVRPCDAQSHTRTEQLALPMVRRLLQRRRTAILVGDSIGESILNRWLRYSYLSLYSRLANTQPLVKPKKKKKKTEKQLARHEKYIEKLAKPKKAPKPAKPERGEGQFDPQRLNQLACPKAYLEEIKPKWELTSQMKDYKATKRIKQISQPVMRENVHINETPEKVSPSALHYKPSARIKEMSVPLTSRDANQGMADVKENPFGIAPNALKYKPSTRIKELAEPKEFENTHIRENPFAISPAALKAKASPRLIELAKPKGG
;
A
#
# COMPACT_ATOMS: atom_id res chain seq x y z
N MET A 1 27.04 -34.25 -51.86
CA MET A 1 26.31 -33.00 -51.55
C MET A 1 24.86 -33.34 -51.33
N THR A 2 24.40 -33.36 -50.07
CA THR A 2 23.05 -32.97 -49.63
C THR A 2 22.94 -33.22 -48.12
N ILE A 3 22.40 -32.21 -47.44
CA ILE A 3 22.54 -31.95 -46.01
C ILE A 3 21.44 -32.67 -45.23
N GLN A 4 21.85 -33.40 -44.19
CA GLN A 4 20.96 -34.00 -43.19
C GLN A 4 20.20 -32.94 -42.40
N ARG A 5 18.91 -33.19 -42.15
CA ARG A 5 18.18 -32.60 -41.02
C ARG A 5 17.31 -33.69 -40.40
N LEU A 6 17.86 -34.40 -39.42
CA LEU A 6 17.06 -35.24 -38.54
C LEU A 6 16.34 -34.33 -37.54
N LYS A 7 15.01 -34.45 -37.54
CA LYS A 7 14.10 -33.87 -36.56
C LYS A 7 14.31 -34.60 -35.23
N CYS A 8 14.46 -33.86 -34.13
CA CYS A 8 14.29 -34.42 -32.81
C CYS A 8 12.90 -34.02 -32.31
N ASP A 9 12.07 -35.04 -32.14
CA ASP A 9 10.72 -34.98 -31.63
C ASP A 9 10.71 -34.54 -30.16
N LEU A 10 9.69 -33.77 -29.80
CA LEU A 10 9.41 -33.41 -28.42
C LEU A 10 8.73 -34.57 -27.69
N SER A 11 9.16 -34.74 -26.44
CA SER A 11 8.43 -35.29 -25.27
C SER A 11 8.67 -36.77 -24.91
N PRO A 12 8.38 -37.18 -23.66
CA PRO A 12 9.03 -36.70 -22.45
C PRO A 12 9.28 -37.86 -21.47
N GLU A 13 10.51 -38.19 -21.10
CA GLU A 13 10.67 -39.07 -19.93
C GLU A 13 12.03 -38.89 -19.27
N LEU A 14 11.95 -38.64 -17.95
CA LEU A 14 12.99 -38.86 -16.94
C LEU A 14 14.25 -38.01 -17.05
N THR A 15 14.34 -37.00 -16.17
CA THR A 15 15.49 -36.92 -15.26
C THR A 15 15.13 -36.08 -14.05
N THR A 16 15.05 -36.78 -12.92
CA THR A 16 15.26 -36.25 -11.57
C THR A 16 16.60 -35.52 -11.52
N CYS A 17 16.59 -34.22 -11.75
CA CYS A 17 17.76 -33.39 -11.49
C CYS A 17 17.93 -33.24 -9.98
N LEU A 18 18.88 -34.03 -9.46
CA LEU A 18 19.52 -33.89 -8.18
C LEU A 18 19.75 -32.41 -7.84
N GLN A 19 19.25 -31.99 -6.68
CA GLN A 19 19.54 -30.68 -6.10
C GLN A 19 21.04 -30.59 -5.81
N LEU A 20 21.78 -29.95 -6.71
CA LEU A 20 23.15 -29.54 -6.45
C LEU A 20 23.14 -28.49 -5.32
N LYS A 21 23.93 -28.72 -4.27
CA LYS A 21 24.13 -27.75 -3.19
C LYS A 21 24.69 -26.46 -3.77
N ASP A 22 24.23 -25.31 -3.27
CA ASP A 22 24.51 -23.93 -3.75
C ASP A 22 26.00 -23.55 -3.94
N CYS A 23 26.94 -24.41 -3.52
CA CYS A 23 28.37 -24.17 -3.54
C CYS A 23 29.08 -24.65 -4.81
N VAL A 24 28.42 -25.37 -5.72
CA VAL A 24 29.06 -25.92 -6.93
C VAL A 24 28.58 -25.17 -8.16
N ARG A 25 29.34 -24.14 -8.56
CA ARG A 25 29.26 -23.56 -9.91
C ARG A 25 30.31 -24.25 -10.79
N PRO A 26 29.93 -24.95 -11.86
CA PRO A 26 30.87 -25.73 -12.68
C PRO A 26 31.83 -24.88 -13.53
N ASP A 27 31.70 -23.54 -13.53
CA ASP A 27 32.39 -22.66 -14.48
C ASP A 27 33.55 -21.83 -13.88
N CYS A 28 34.15 -22.22 -12.75
CA CYS A 28 35.36 -21.55 -12.23
C CYS A 28 36.51 -22.54 -11.97
N CYS A 29 37.70 -22.22 -12.50
CA CYS A 29 38.92 -23.01 -12.33
C CYS A 29 39.26 -23.19 -10.83
N PRO A 30 39.64 -24.40 -10.39
CA PRO A 30 40.07 -24.64 -9.02
C PRO A 30 41.52 -24.21 -8.83
N THR A 31 41.80 -22.91 -8.74
CA THR A 31 43.09 -22.43 -8.22
C THR A 31 42.97 -22.25 -6.72
N ARG A 32 43.14 -23.36 -5.97
CA ARG A 32 43.46 -23.28 -4.55
C ARG A 32 44.97 -23.27 -4.43
N ASN A 33 45.55 -22.11 -4.12
CA ASN A 33 46.91 -22.09 -3.62
C ASN A 33 46.90 -22.86 -2.28
N PRO A 34 47.75 -23.86 -2.07
CA PRO A 34 47.87 -24.53 -0.79
C PRO A 34 48.27 -23.51 0.28
N ILE A 35 47.73 -23.69 1.48
CA ILE A 35 48.08 -22.87 2.64
C ILE A 35 49.57 -23.13 2.95
N PRO A 36 50.38 -22.12 3.29
CA PRO A 36 51.78 -22.33 3.67
C PRO A 36 51.88 -23.34 4.82
N TYR A 37 52.88 -24.24 4.76
CA TYR A 37 53.04 -25.35 5.71
C TYR A 37 53.06 -24.90 7.18
N ASP A 38 53.66 -23.74 7.46
CA ASP A 38 53.74 -23.16 8.80
C ASP A 38 52.38 -22.71 9.37
N ALA A 39 51.40 -22.48 8.51
CA ALA A 39 50.07 -22.06 8.91
C ALA A 39 49.13 -23.24 9.21
N GLU A 40 49.48 -24.47 8.81
CA GLU A 40 48.67 -25.68 9.04
C GLU A 40 48.46 -25.97 10.53
N CYS A 41 49.48 -25.68 11.35
CA CYS A 41 49.44 -25.84 12.81
C CYS A 41 48.33 -25.02 13.47
N PHE A 42 47.98 -23.86 12.91
CA PHE A 42 46.94 -22.97 13.45
C PHE A 42 45.55 -23.24 12.87
N VAL A 43 45.44 -24.03 11.79
CA VAL A 43 44.16 -24.29 11.11
C VAL A 43 43.16 -24.99 12.04
N GLY A 44 43.64 -25.87 12.92
CA GLY A 44 42.78 -26.55 13.89
C GLY A 44 42.11 -25.60 14.88
N ASP A 45 42.86 -24.65 15.43
CA ASP A 45 42.34 -23.70 16.42
C ASP A 45 41.54 -22.58 15.77
N ILE A 46 42.00 -22.06 14.63
CA ILE A 46 41.24 -21.13 13.79
C ILE A 46 39.91 -21.76 13.37
N GLY A 47 39.91 -23.06 13.02
CA GLY A 47 38.71 -23.80 12.67
C GLY A 47 37.71 -23.89 13.81
N LYS A 48 38.18 -24.18 15.04
CA LYS A 48 37.32 -24.23 16.24
C LYS A 48 36.73 -22.87 16.59
N GLU A 49 37.53 -21.80 16.50
CA GLU A 49 37.08 -20.44 16.76
C GLU A 49 36.07 -19.97 15.72
N LEU A 50 36.32 -20.26 14.43
CA LEU A 50 35.40 -20.00 13.34
C LEU A 50 34.07 -20.72 13.56
N ASP A 51 34.12 -21.99 13.95
CA ASP A 51 32.94 -22.80 14.29
C ASP A 51 32.15 -22.20 15.46
N GLN A 52 32.83 -21.75 16.50
CA GLN A 52 32.17 -21.09 17.64
C GLN A 52 31.51 -19.77 17.23
N LEU A 53 32.18 -18.96 16.41
CA LEU A 53 31.63 -17.73 15.86
C LEU A 53 30.41 -17.99 14.97
N ILE A 54 30.47 -18.99 14.09
CA ILE A 54 29.35 -19.42 13.25
C ILE A 54 28.16 -19.86 14.11
N ARG A 55 28.39 -20.67 15.16
CA ARG A 55 27.34 -21.10 16.09
C ARG A 55 26.73 -19.93 16.85
N ARG A 56 27.53 -18.96 17.32
CA ARG A 56 27.04 -17.72 17.96
C ARG A 56 26.22 -16.87 16.99
N HIS A 57 26.69 -16.70 15.76
CA HIS A 57 26.02 -15.97 14.69
C HIS A 57 24.66 -16.58 14.36
N GLN A 58 24.60 -17.90 14.15
CA GLN A 58 23.35 -18.62 13.91
C GLN A 58 22.37 -18.49 15.09
N ARG A 59 22.85 -18.62 16.34
CA ARG A 59 22.01 -18.46 17.55
C ARG A 59 21.47 -17.03 17.73
N MET A 60 22.22 -15.99 17.31
CA MET A 60 21.71 -14.62 17.32
C MET A 60 20.52 -14.41 16.37
N PHE A 61 20.49 -15.09 15.23
CA PHE A 61 19.35 -15.02 14.31
C PHE A 61 18.14 -15.84 14.75
N VAL A 62 18.33 -16.96 15.47
CA VAL A 62 17.21 -17.77 15.98
C VAL A 62 16.33 -16.97 16.96
N LYS A 63 16.93 -16.10 17.79
CA LYS A 63 16.18 -15.23 18.72
C LYS A 63 15.40 -14.10 18.03
N ARG A 64 15.69 -13.81 16.76
CA ARG A 64 15.13 -12.68 16.00
C ARG A 64 14.60 -13.12 14.62
N LYS A 65 14.11 -14.37 14.49
CA LYS A 65 13.60 -14.94 13.24
C LYS A 65 12.61 -14.03 12.51
N ARG A 66 11.64 -13.48 13.24
CA ARG A 66 10.65 -12.56 12.69
C ARG A 66 11.26 -11.27 12.11
N LEU A 67 12.27 -10.70 12.76
CA LEU A 67 12.96 -9.50 12.24
C LEU A 67 13.77 -9.82 10.99
N MET A 68 14.35 -11.02 10.90
CA MET A 68 15.08 -11.49 9.71
C MET A 68 14.13 -11.74 8.54
N GLU A 69 12.98 -12.37 8.79
CA GLU A 69 11.93 -12.55 7.76
C GLU A 69 11.43 -11.22 7.20
N MET A 70 11.27 -10.20 8.06
CA MET A 70 10.93 -8.84 7.61
C MET A 70 12.10 -8.12 6.91
N ALA A 71 13.35 -8.50 7.20
CA ALA A 71 14.54 -7.92 6.58
C ALA A 71 14.89 -8.56 5.23
N VAL A 72 14.35 -9.74 4.91
CA VAL A 72 14.45 -10.31 3.56
C VAL A 72 13.58 -9.44 2.64
N PRO A 73 14.17 -8.72 1.67
CA PRO A 73 13.37 -7.95 0.74
C PRO A 73 12.51 -8.93 -0.07
N ASN A 74 11.22 -8.60 -0.25
CA ASN A 74 10.29 -9.40 -1.06
C ASN A 74 10.79 -9.67 -2.51
N ARG A 75 11.83 -8.94 -2.96
CA ARG A 75 12.57 -9.21 -4.19
C ARG A 75 14.07 -9.15 -3.90
N ARG A 76 14.79 -10.23 -4.21
CA ARG A 76 16.25 -10.25 -4.11
C ARG A 76 16.85 -9.53 -5.32
N TYR A 77 17.62 -8.48 -5.10
CA TYR A 77 18.44 -7.83 -6.13
C TYR A 77 19.91 -8.06 -5.82
N CYS A 78 20.65 -8.62 -6.78
CA CYS A 78 22.08 -8.79 -6.68
C CYS A 78 22.75 -7.41 -6.74
N ARG A 79 23.47 -7.00 -5.69
CA ARG A 79 24.17 -5.71 -5.65
C ARG A 79 25.31 -5.64 -6.66
N PHE A 80 25.81 -6.80 -7.10
CA PHE A 80 26.87 -6.95 -8.09
C PHE A 80 26.53 -8.10 -9.03
N VAL A 81 26.31 -7.78 -10.31
CA VAL A 81 26.27 -8.75 -11.40
C VAL A 81 27.66 -8.71 -12.03
N PRO A 82 28.46 -9.80 -12.01
CA PRO A 82 29.74 -9.80 -12.68
C PRO A 82 29.52 -9.52 -14.17
N LYS A 83 30.16 -8.46 -14.68
CA LYS A 83 30.12 -8.15 -16.11
C LYS A 83 30.98 -9.20 -16.81
N CYS A 84 30.40 -9.97 -17.72
CA CYS A 84 31.19 -10.82 -18.63
C CYS A 84 32.05 -9.92 -19.52
N ALA A 85 33.27 -10.35 -19.84
CA ALA A 85 34.16 -9.69 -20.81
C ALA A 85 33.70 -9.94 -22.27
N CYS A 86 32.39 -9.91 -22.51
CA CYS A 86 31.81 -10.06 -23.84
C CYS A 86 31.96 -8.74 -24.62
N PRO A 87 32.38 -8.74 -25.90
CA PRO A 87 32.64 -7.54 -26.70
C PRO A 87 31.37 -6.79 -27.18
N PHE A 88 30.21 -7.02 -26.54
CA PHE A 88 28.96 -6.35 -26.90
C PHE A 88 28.69 -5.18 -25.95
N PRO A 89 28.91 -3.92 -26.39
CA PRO A 89 28.58 -2.74 -25.61
C PRO A 89 27.07 -2.50 -25.69
N LYS A 90 26.37 -2.78 -24.59
CA LYS A 90 25.26 -1.96 -24.08
C LYS A 90 24.84 -2.49 -22.71
N SER A 91 25.11 -1.69 -21.68
CA SER A 91 24.43 -1.79 -20.40
C SER A 91 22.95 -1.48 -20.61
N ILE A 92 22.06 -2.41 -20.23
CA ILE A 92 20.64 -2.12 -20.15
C ILE A 92 20.46 -1.15 -18.97
N GLU A 93 20.25 0.12 -19.27
CA GLU A 93 19.84 1.11 -18.27
C GLU A 93 18.39 0.83 -17.89
N MET A 94 18.15 0.51 -16.62
CA MET A 94 16.79 0.44 -16.08
C MET A 94 16.25 1.86 -15.92
N VAL A 95 15.62 2.37 -16.97
CA VAL A 95 14.95 3.66 -16.92
C VAL A 95 13.70 3.56 -16.04
N ARG A 96 13.58 4.45 -15.04
CA ARG A 96 12.35 4.56 -14.25
C ARG A 96 11.25 5.12 -15.18
N PRO A 97 9.99 4.67 -15.09
CA PRO A 97 8.89 5.12 -15.95
C PRO A 97 8.61 6.64 -15.95
N CYS A 98 9.26 7.40 -15.07
CA CYS A 98 9.16 8.85 -15.01
C CYS A 98 10.26 9.59 -15.80
N ASP A 99 11.34 8.90 -16.20
CA ASP A 99 12.55 9.54 -16.74
C ASP A 99 12.74 9.31 -18.26
N ALA A 100 12.00 8.39 -18.88
CA ALA A 100 12.01 8.19 -20.34
C ALA A 100 10.86 8.92 -21.04
N GLN A 101 11.17 9.67 -22.10
CA GLN A 101 10.21 9.90 -23.17
C GLN A 101 10.00 8.55 -23.88
N SER A 102 8.78 8.02 -23.83
CA SER A 102 8.42 6.70 -24.37
C SER A 102 8.54 6.67 -25.89
N HIS A 103 9.48 5.89 -26.42
CA HIS A 103 9.76 5.80 -27.86
C HIS A 103 9.49 4.42 -28.48
N THR A 104 9.02 3.42 -27.73
CA THR A 104 8.74 2.08 -28.30
C THR A 104 7.26 1.85 -28.63
N ARG A 105 7.01 1.19 -29.76
CA ARG A 105 5.66 0.82 -30.24
C ARG A 105 4.89 -0.07 -29.24
N THR A 106 5.60 -0.92 -28.52
CA THR A 106 5.05 -1.82 -27.48
C THR A 106 4.55 -1.05 -26.26
N GLU A 107 5.22 0.02 -25.84
CA GLU A 107 4.76 0.90 -24.76
C GLU A 107 3.52 1.70 -25.15
N GLN A 108 3.43 2.15 -26.41
CA GLN A 108 2.23 2.80 -26.94
C GLN A 108 1.03 1.84 -27.01
N LEU A 109 1.28 0.55 -27.29
CA LEU A 109 0.29 -0.53 -27.27
C LEU A 109 -0.18 -0.90 -25.86
N ALA A 110 0.65 -0.67 -24.83
CA ALA A 110 0.32 -0.96 -23.44
C ALA A 110 -0.66 0.05 -22.82
N LEU A 111 -0.89 1.21 -23.47
CA LEU A 111 -1.85 2.21 -22.99
C LEU A 111 -3.29 1.74 -23.21
N PRO A 112 -4.18 1.87 -22.20
CA PRO A 112 -5.59 1.57 -22.39
C PRO A 112 -6.21 2.46 -23.47
N MET A 113 -7.17 1.90 -24.24
CA MET A 113 -7.89 2.67 -25.26
C MET A 113 -8.57 3.90 -24.67
N VAL A 114 -8.48 5.02 -25.39
CA VAL A 114 -9.08 6.33 -25.03
C VAL A 114 -10.54 6.18 -24.60
N ARG A 115 -11.33 5.37 -25.32
CA ARG A 115 -12.75 5.13 -25.03
C ARG A 115 -12.97 4.56 -23.61
N ARG A 116 -12.16 3.60 -23.18
CA ARG A 116 -12.26 3.03 -21.81
C ARG A 116 -11.88 4.06 -20.75
N LEU A 117 -10.86 4.87 -21.01
CA LEU A 117 -10.41 5.91 -20.08
C LEU A 117 -11.46 7.02 -19.94
N LEU A 118 -12.11 7.44 -21.04
CA LEU A 118 -13.21 8.40 -21.01
C LEU A 118 -14.42 7.87 -20.22
N GLN A 119 -14.78 6.59 -20.41
CA GLN A 119 -15.89 5.98 -19.67
C GLN A 119 -15.60 5.88 -18.18
N ARG A 120 -14.39 5.46 -17.80
CA ARG A 120 -13.94 5.47 -16.39
C ARG A 120 -13.85 6.87 -15.78
N ARG A 121 -13.52 7.88 -16.58
CA ARG A 121 -13.51 9.27 -16.12
C ARG A 121 -14.92 9.76 -15.83
N ARG A 122 -15.89 9.45 -16.69
CA ARG A 122 -17.30 9.80 -16.44
C ARG A 122 -17.81 9.18 -15.14
N THR A 123 -17.49 7.91 -14.89
CA THR A 123 -17.85 7.26 -13.62
C THR A 123 -17.17 7.90 -12.42
N ALA A 124 -15.88 8.25 -12.53
CA ALA A 124 -15.17 8.94 -11.44
C ALA A 124 -15.77 10.32 -11.12
N ILE A 125 -16.20 11.08 -12.15
CA ILE A 125 -16.88 12.37 -11.97
C ILE A 125 -18.24 12.17 -11.29
N LEU A 126 -19.03 11.17 -11.70
CA LEU A 126 -20.32 10.85 -11.07
C LEU A 126 -20.16 10.42 -9.61
N VAL A 127 -19.08 9.73 -9.27
CA VAL A 127 -18.77 9.28 -7.90
C VAL A 127 -18.15 10.40 -7.05
N GLY A 128 -17.56 11.43 -7.67
CA GLY A 128 -16.89 12.54 -6.97
C GLY A 128 -15.40 12.29 -6.66
N ASP A 129 -14.78 11.31 -7.31
CA ASP A 129 -13.38 10.90 -7.07
C ASP A 129 -12.38 11.85 -7.73
N SER A 130 -12.04 12.95 -7.05
CA SER A 130 -11.09 13.96 -7.55
C SER A 130 -9.67 13.42 -7.83
N ILE A 131 -9.19 12.50 -6.99
CA ILE A 131 -7.87 11.85 -7.16
C ILE A 131 -7.88 10.94 -8.38
N GLY A 132 -8.92 10.11 -8.53
CA GLY A 132 -9.11 9.22 -9.67
C GLY A 132 -9.23 10.00 -10.98
N GLU A 133 -9.98 11.10 -10.99
CA GLU A 133 -10.11 11.97 -12.15
C GLU A 133 -8.75 12.53 -12.59
N SER A 134 -7.92 12.99 -11.64
CA SER A 134 -6.59 13.54 -11.96
C SER A 134 -5.65 12.51 -12.62
N ILE A 135 -5.68 11.26 -12.16
CA ILE A 135 -4.90 10.14 -12.69
C ILE A 135 -5.41 9.77 -14.09
N LEU A 136 -6.73 9.67 -14.28
CA LEU A 136 -7.35 9.38 -15.57
C LEU A 136 -7.08 10.49 -16.59
N ASN A 137 -7.11 11.76 -16.18
CA ASN A 137 -6.73 12.90 -17.02
C ASN A 137 -5.25 12.87 -17.44
N ARG A 138 -4.37 12.34 -16.58
CA ARG A 138 -2.96 12.10 -16.94
C ARG A 138 -2.84 11.00 -17.99
N TRP A 139 -3.52 9.86 -17.80
CA TRP A 139 -3.47 8.74 -18.75
C TRP A 139 -4.14 9.04 -20.08
N LEU A 140 -5.25 9.80 -20.08
CA LEU A 140 -5.86 10.31 -21.31
C LEU A 140 -4.87 11.13 -22.11
N ARG A 141 -4.12 12.05 -21.49
CA ARG A 141 -3.10 12.85 -22.17
C ARG A 141 -2.01 12.00 -22.84
N TYR A 142 -1.56 10.93 -22.20
CA TYR A 142 -0.60 10.00 -22.80
C TYR A 142 -1.22 9.13 -23.90
N SER A 143 -2.44 8.65 -23.69
CA SER A 143 -3.18 7.81 -24.67
C SER A 143 -3.53 8.60 -25.94
N TYR A 144 -3.89 9.88 -25.83
CA TYR A 144 -4.14 10.75 -26.99
C TYR A 144 -2.88 11.09 -27.81
N LEU A 145 -1.69 10.92 -27.23
CA LEU A 145 -0.41 11.09 -27.94
C LEU A 145 0.08 9.80 -28.61
N SER A 146 -0.65 8.69 -28.45
CA SER A 146 -0.32 7.40 -29.07
C SER A 146 -0.58 7.39 -30.57
N LEU A 147 0.02 6.43 -31.27
CA LEU A 147 -0.15 6.26 -32.72
C LEU A 147 -1.61 5.95 -33.10
N TYR A 148 -2.33 5.20 -32.26
CA TYR A 148 -3.73 4.82 -32.49
C TYR A 148 -4.73 5.97 -32.35
N SER A 149 -4.48 6.96 -31.49
CA SER A 149 -5.33 8.14 -31.38
C SER A 149 -5.15 9.11 -32.54
N ARG A 150 -3.95 9.14 -33.14
CA ARG A 150 -3.67 9.87 -34.39
C ARG A 150 -4.39 9.22 -35.58
N LEU A 151 -4.36 7.88 -35.68
CA LEU A 151 -5.12 7.15 -36.69
C LEU A 151 -6.65 7.32 -36.53
N ALA A 152 -7.13 7.54 -35.30
CA ALA A 152 -8.54 7.74 -34.98
C ALA A 152 -9.00 9.22 -35.06
N ASN A 153 -8.17 10.16 -35.52
CA ASN A 153 -8.48 11.60 -35.60
C ASN A 153 -8.98 12.22 -34.27
N THR A 154 -8.56 11.69 -33.13
CA THR A 154 -8.99 12.23 -31.83
C THR A 154 -8.01 13.28 -31.32
N GLN A 155 -8.48 14.51 -31.12
CA GLN A 155 -7.63 15.63 -30.64
C GLN A 155 -7.21 15.43 -29.17
N PRO A 156 -5.94 15.70 -28.82
CA PRO A 156 -5.46 15.60 -27.44
C PRO A 156 -6.06 16.69 -26.54
N LEU A 157 -6.27 16.35 -25.26
CA LEU A 157 -6.75 17.32 -24.26
C LEU A 157 -5.73 18.44 -24.02
N VAL A 158 -6.18 19.68 -24.08
CA VAL A 158 -5.35 20.87 -23.80
C VAL A 158 -4.91 20.87 -22.34
N LYS A 159 -3.62 21.15 -22.08
CA LYS A 159 -3.11 21.28 -20.71
C LYS A 159 -3.84 22.43 -20.00
N PRO A 160 -4.25 22.26 -18.72
CA PRO A 160 -4.84 23.37 -17.98
C PRO A 160 -3.84 24.53 -17.92
N LYS A 161 -4.30 25.74 -18.22
CA LYS A 161 -3.48 26.96 -18.17
C LYS A 161 -2.93 27.11 -16.74
N LYS A 162 -1.61 27.27 -16.60
CA LYS A 162 -0.98 27.50 -15.28
C LYS A 162 -1.55 28.79 -14.68
N LYS A 163 -2.03 28.73 -13.43
CA LYS A 163 -2.54 29.91 -12.72
C LYS A 163 -1.39 30.90 -12.52
N LYS A 164 -1.54 32.14 -13.02
CA LYS A 164 -0.58 33.22 -12.80
C LYS A 164 -0.65 33.70 -11.35
N LYS A 165 0.46 34.24 -10.81
CA LYS A 165 0.43 34.94 -9.52
C LYS A 165 -0.54 36.11 -9.60
N LYS A 166 -1.32 36.32 -8.53
CA LYS A 166 -2.26 37.46 -8.46
C LYS A 166 -1.46 38.76 -8.46
N THR A 167 -1.96 39.77 -9.16
CA THR A 167 -1.40 41.12 -9.08
C THR A 167 -1.76 41.77 -7.73
N GLU A 168 -1.04 42.80 -7.31
CA GLU A 168 -1.31 43.53 -6.06
C GLU A 168 -2.76 44.03 -5.98
N LYS A 169 -3.30 44.57 -7.09
CA LYS A 169 -4.71 44.98 -7.18
C LYS A 169 -5.68 43.81 -6.95
N GLN A 170 -5.33 42.60 -7.40
CA GLN A 170 -6.14 41.40 -7.18
C GLN A 170 -6.00 40.86 -5.75
N LEU A 171 -4.83 41.03 -5.12
CA LEU A 171 -4.61 40.69 -3.72
C LEU A 171 -5.42 41.63 -2.81
N ALA A 172 -5.40 42.93 -3.06
CA ALA A 172 -6.20 43.91 -2.31
C ALA A 172 -7.72 43.65 -2.43
N ARG A 173 -8.21 43.24 -3.62
CA ARG A 173 -9.62 42.82 -3.80
C ARG A 173 -9.93 41.54 -3.02
N HIS A 174 -8.97 40.62 -2.95
CA HIS A 174 -9.12 39.37 -2.22
C HIS A 174 -9.12 39.58 -0.71
N GLU A 175 -8.30 40.50 -0.20
CA GLU A 175 -8.30 40.91 1.22
C GLU A 175 -9.65 41.51 1.61
N LYS A 176 -10.19 42.45 0.82
CA LYS A 176 -11.55 42.99 1.03
C LYS A 176 -12.64 41.92 1.02
N TYR A 177 -12.49 40.89 0.18
CA TYR A 177 -13.41 39.75 0.15
C TYR A 177 -13.30 38.88 1.41
N ILE A 178 -12.08 38.63 1.89
CA ILE A 178 -11.83 37.92 3.15
C ILE A 178 -12.42 38.69 4.32
N GLU A 179 -12.22 40.00 4.40
CA GLU A 179 -12.81 40.87 5.44
C GLU A 179 -14.35 40.80 5.45
N LYS A 180 -14.97 40.68 4.27
CA LYS A 180 -16.43 40.49 4.16
C LYS A 180 -16.87 39.13 4.70
N LEU A 181 -16.10 38.07 4.45
CA LEU A 181 -16.38 36.71 4.93
C LEU A 181 -16.09 36.52 6.42
N ALA A 182 -15.11 37.26 6.95
CA ALA A 182 -14.73 37.22 8.37
C ALA A 182 -15.84 37.74 9.28
N LYS A 183 -16.74 38.59 8.76
CA LYS A 183 -17.93 39.01 9.49
C LYS A 183 -18.89 37.82 9.61
N PRO A 184 -19.36 37.47 10.84
CA PRO A 184 -20.26 36.35 11.03
C PRO A 184 -21.53 36.56 10.21
N LYS A 185 -21.95 35.51 9.48
CA LYS A 185 -23.18 35.55 8.71
C LYS A 185 -24.34 35.70 9.69
N LYS A 186 -25.09 36.80 9.59
CA LYS A 186 -26.35 36.94 10.32
C LYS A 186 -27.28 35.81 9.85
N ALA A 187 -27.75 34.99 10.78
CA ALA A 187 -28.71 33.95 10.45
C ALA A 187 -29.91 34.61 9.74
N PRO A 188 -30.36 34.09 8.58
CA PRO A 188 -31.58 34.59 7.97
C PRO A 188 -32.69 34.45 9.01
N LYS A 189 -33.44 35.53 9.24
CA LYS A 189 -34.64 35.43 10.07
C LYS A 189 -35.55 34.37 9.43
N PRO A 190 -36.12 33.44 10.21
CA PRO A 190 -37.08 32.49 9.65
C PRO A 190 -38.15 33.28 8.89
N ALA A 191 -38.54 32.75 7.72
CA ALA A 191 -39.64 33.34 6.98
C ALA A 191 -40.84 33.45 7.93
N LYS A 192 -41.53 34.60 7.91
CA LYS A 192 -42.74 34.76 8.70
C LYS A 192 -43.68 33.61 8.29
N PRO A 193 -44.25 32.86 9.26
CA PRO A 193 -45.21 31.84 8.91
C PRO A 193 -46.33 32.49 8.10
N GLU A 194 -46.75 31.86 7.01
CA GLU A 194 -47.81 32.39 6.14
C GLU A 194 -49.16 32.51 6.88
N ARG A 195 -49.28 31.85 8.04
CA ARG A 195 -50.49 31.80 8.85
C ARG A 195 -50.23 32.41 10.23
N GLY A 196 -51.23 33.12 10.74
CA GLY A 196 -51.23 33.62 12.11
C GLY A 196 -51.36 32.52 13.15
N GLU A 197 -50.99 32.80 14.39
CA GLU A 197 -51.18 31.90 15.53
C GLU A 197 -52.68 31.53 15.66
N GLY A 198 -52.99 30.24 15.68
CA GLY A 198 -54.36 29.72 15.80
C GLY A 198 -55.10 29.42 14.48
N GLN A 199 -54.55 29.80 13.32
CA GLN A 199 -55.13 29.44 12.02
C GLN A 199 -54.71 28.02 11.59
N PHE A 200 -55.68 27.12 11.50
CA PHE A 200 -55.49 25.77 10.95
C PHE A 200 -56.26 25.57 9.65
N ASP A 201 -55.78 24.64 8.84
CA ASP A 201 -56.40 24.30 7.56
C ASP A 201 -57.35 23.10 7.76
N PRO A 202 -58.68 23.30 7.66
CA PRO A 202 -59.65 22.26 8.00
C PRO A 202 -59.55 21.07 7.04
N GLN A 203 -59.17 21.28 5.77
CA GLN A 203 -59.00 20.20 4.80
C GLN A 203 -57.85 19.29 5.18
N ARG A 204 -56.73 19.90 5.59
CA ARG A 204 -55.55 19.15 6.06
C ARG A 204 -55.84 18.39 7.36
N LEU A 205 -56.59 19.00 8.28
CA LEU A 205 -56.99 18.34 9.52
C LEU A 205 -57.85 17.10 9.22
N ASN A 206 -58.81 17.22 8.31
CA ASN A 206 -59.63 16.09 7.87
C ASN A 206 -58.81 14.99 7.18
N GLN A 207 -57.82 15.36 6.35
CA GLN A 207 -56.90 14.38 5.73
C GLN A 207 -56.06 13.63 6.76
N LEU A 208 -55.60 14.30 7.80
CA LEU A 208 -54.81 13.69 8.88
C LEU A 208 -55.68 12.86 9.83
N ALA A 209 -56.97 13.20 9.96
CA ALA A 209 -57.95 12.44 10.72
C ALA A 209 -58.37 11.14 10.02
N CYS A 210 -58.24 11.05 8.69
CA CYS A 210 -58.49 9.82 7.96
C CYS A 210 -57.43 8.75 8.31
N PRO A 211 -57.84 7.51 8.63
CA PRO A 211 -56.91 6.43 8.89
C PRO A 211 -56.10 6.14 7.62
N LYS A 212 -54.77 6.12 7.75
CA LYS A 212 -53.88 5.83 6.62
C LYS A 212 -54.06 4.38 6.21
N ALA A 213 -54.63 4.14 5.03
CA ALA A 213 -54.73 2.79 4.47
C ALA A 213 -53.33 2.30 4.09
N TYR A 214 -52.82 1.33 4.85
CA TYR A 214 -51.62 0.59 4.49
C TYR A 214 -52.04 -0.50 3.50
N LEU A 215 -51.77 -0.29 2.22
CA LEU A 215 -51.82 -1.39 1.26
C LEU A 215 -50.68 -2.33 1.62
N GLU A 216 -51.00 -3.48 2.20
CA GLU A 216 -50.01 -4.55 2.35
C GLU A 216 -49.58 -4.94 0.94
N GLU A 217 -48.35 -4.59 0.58
CA GLU A 217 -47.72 -5.11 -0.63
C GLU A 217 -47.61 -6.62 -0.44
N ILE A 218 -48.58 -7.37 -0.98
CA ILE A 218 -48.53 -8.83 -1.04
C ILE A 218 -47.29 -9.15 -1.85
N LYS A 219 -46.20 -9.50 -1.16
CA LYS A 219 -44.95 -9.87 -1.80
C LYS A 219 -45.28 -11.05 -2.72
N PRO A 220 -45.04 -10.93 -4.03
CA PRO A 220 -45.33 -12.03 -4.94
C PRO A 220 -44.56 -13.27 -4.47
N LYS A 221 -45.22 -14.43 -4.53
CA LYS A 221 -44.58 -15.71 -4.23
C LYS A 221 -43.35 -15.84 -5.12
N TRP A 222 -42.21 -16.20 -4.52
CA TRP A 222 -40.96 -16.28 -5.29
C TRP A 222 -41.06 -17.41 -6.32
N GLU A 223 -40.98 -17.04 -7.60
CA GLU A 223 -41.00 -17.96 -8.73
C GLU A 223 -39.74 -17.77 -9.59
N LEU A 224 -39.19 -18.88 -10.07
CA LEU A 224 -38.07 -18.86 -11.01
C LEU A 224 -38.52 -18.23 -12.33
N THR A 225 -37.85 -17.15 -12.73
CA THR A 225 -38.07 -16.56 -14.05
C THR A 225 -37.77 -17.58 -15.15
N SER A 226 -38.41 -17.46 -16.32
CA SER A 226 -38.17 -18.39 -17.44
C SER A 226 -36.69 -18.50 -17.81
N GLN A 227 -35.93 -17.40 -17.71
CA GLN A 227 -34.50 -17.36 -17.99
C GLN A 227 -33.65 -18.12 -16.97
N MET A 228 -34.11 -18.22 -15.71
CA MET A 228 -33.41 -18.98 -14.67
C MET A 228 -33.58 -20.49 -14.85
N LYS A 229 -34.68 -20.95 -15.48
CA LYS A 229 -34.91 -22.38 -15.76
C LYS A 229 -33.85 -22.95 -16.69
N ASP A 230 -33.46 -22.19 -17.71
CA ASP A 230 -32.51 -22.63 -18.74
C ASP A 230 -31.07 -22.14 -18.50
N TYR A 231 -30.81 -21.53 -17.34
CA TYR A 231 -29.53 -20.91 -17.06
C TYR A 231 -28.40 -21.94 -16.89
N LYS A 232 -27.39 -21.87 -17.78
CA LYS A 232 -26.16 -22.65 -17.67
C LYS A 232 -25.05 -21.80 -17.05
N ALA A 233 -24.56 -22.23 -15.89
CA ALA A 233 -23.49 -21.53 -15.18
C ALA A 233 -22.22 -21.37 -16.04
N THR A 234 -21.71 -20.14 -16.11
CA THR A 234 -20.48 -19.84 -16.84
C THR A 234 -19.28 -20.56 -16.22
N LYS A 235 -18.23 -20.82 -17.01
CA LYS A 235 -16.98 -21.44 -16.53
C LYS A 235 -16.40 -20.74 -15.30
N ARG A 236 -16.50 -19.39 -15.26
CA ARG A 236 -16.05 -18.57 -14.13
C ARG A 236 -16.86 -18.84 -12.86
N ILE A 237 -18.18 -18.95 -12.96
CA ILE A 237 -19.03 -19.24 -11.80
C ILE A 237 -18.72 -20.64 -11.26
N LYS A 238 -18.49 -21.62 -12.15
CA LYS A 238 -18.04 -22.96 -11.76
C LYS A 238 -16.68 -22.96 -11.06
N GLN A 239 -15.76 -22.08 -11.46
CA GLN A 239 -14.47 -21.90 -10.77
C GLN A 239 -14.62 -21.23 -9.40
N ILE A 240 -15.48 -20.22 -9.29
CA ILE A 240 -15.71 -19.51 -8.02
C ILE A 240 -16.47 -20.40 -7.03
N SER A 241 -17.34 -21.30 -7.51
CA SER A 241 -18.04 -22.25 -6.65
C SER A 241 -17.15 -23.35 -6.10
N GLN A 242 -15.94 -23.55 -6.64
CA GLN A 242 -15.01 -24.52 -6.07
C GLN A 242 -14.48 -23.99 -4.72
N PRO A 243 -14.41 -24.83 -3.69
CA PRO A 243 -13.86 -24.42 -2.40
C PRO A 243 -12.39 -24.02 -2.57
N VAL A 244 -12.03 -22.87 -2.00
CA VAL A 244 -10.63 -22.43 -1.99
C VAL A 244 -9.89 -23.24 -0.94
N MET A 245 -9.14 -24.25 -1.38
CA MET A 245 -8.21 -24.98 -0.52
C MET A 245 -7.10 -24.02 -0.08
N ARG A 246 -7.11 -23.63 1.20
CA ARG A 246 -5.99 -22.90 1.81
C ARG A 246 -5.12 -23.91 2.52
N GLU A 247 -3.80 -23.80 2.37
CA GLU A 247 -2.87 -24.55 3.20
C GLU A 247 -3.08 -24.11 4.66
N ASN A 248 -3.55 -25.05 5.47
CA ASN A 248 -4.10 -24.80 6.79
C ASN A 248 -2.98 -24.58 7.82
N VAL A 249 -2.65 -23.33 8.13
CA VAL A 249 -1.61 -23.02 9.15
C VAL A 249 -2.09 -23.31 10.58
N HIS A 250 -3.39 -23.52 10.83
CA HIS A 250 -3.95 -23.59 12.19
C HIS A 250 -5.00 -24.68 12.43
N ILE A 251 -5.12 -25.69 11.57
CA ILE A 251 -5.91 -26.87 11.94
C ILE A 251 -4.98 -27.75 12.76
N ASN A 252 -5.26 -27.88 14.07
CA ASN A 252 -4.66 -28.94 14.87
C ASN A 252 -4.98 -30.27 14.16
N GLU A 253 -3.95 -30.98 13.70
CA GLU A 253 -4.05 -32.22 12.91
C GLU A 253 -4.91 -33.30 13.59
N THR A 254 -5.14 -33.15 14.91
CA THR A 254 -6.03 -33.99 15.71
C THR A 254 -7.01 -33.11 16.50
N PRO A 255 -8.19 -32.78 15.95
CA PRO A 255 -9.20 -31.97 16.66
C PRO A 255 -9.73 -32.67 17.93
N GLU A 256 -9.58 -33.99 18.01
CA GLU A 256 -9.98 -34.83 19.15
C GLU A 256 -9.01 -34.74 20.33
N LYS A 257 -7.78 -34.25 20.12
CA LYS A 257 -6.73 -34.23 21.15
C LYS A 257 -6.89 -32.99 22.03
N VAL A 258 -7.85 -33.05 22.96
CA VAL A 258 -7.98 -32.08 24.05
C VAL A 258 -6.85 -32.29 25.05
N SER A 259 -6.26 -31.21 25.58
CA SER A 259 -5.23 -31.34 26.60
C SER A 259 -5.83 -31.87 27.92
N PRO A 260 -5.13 -32.73 28.67
CA PRO A 260 -5.65 -33.29 29.93
C PRO A 260 -5.97 -32.19 30.96
N SER A 261 -5.23 -31.07 30.93
CA SER A 261 -5.52 -29.91 31.77
C SER A 261 -6.86 -29.27 31.45
N ALA A 262 -7.25 -29.21 30.17
CA ALA A 262 -8.55 -28.68 29.78
C ALA A 262 -9.71 -29.59 30.21
N LEU A 263 -9.51 -30.92 30.24
CA LEU A 263 -10.51 -31.88 30.74
C LEU A 263 -10.76 -31.74 32.25
N HIS A 264 -9.74 -31.38 33.02
CA HIS A 264 -9.82 -31.26 34.48
C HIS A 264 -9.96 -29.82 34.98
N TYR A 265 -10.05 -28.85 34.08
CA TYR A 265 -10.10 -27.44 34.45
C TYR A 265 -11.41 -27.09 35.18
N LYS A 266 -11.28 -26.55 36.41
CA LYS A 266 -12.41 -25.99 37.16
C LYS A 266 -12.43 -24.47 36.97
N PRO A 267 -13.49 -23.89 36.39
CA PRO A 267 -13.56 -22.45 36.15
C PRO A 267 -13.64 -21.69 37.48
N SER A 268 -12.96 -20.54 37.53
CA SER A 268 -13.03 -19.63 38.68
C SER A 268 -14.43 -19.05 38.87
N ALA A 269 -14.73 -18.57 40.08
CA ALA A 269 -16.04 -17.98 40.40
C ALA A 269 -16.43 -16.88 39.40
N ARG A 270 -15.49 -15.99 39.06
CA ARG A 270 -15.71 -14.93 38.06
C ARG A 270 -16.04 -15.44 36.66
N ILE A 271 -15.40 -16.53 36.22
CA ILE A 271 -15.68 -17.12 34.90
C ILE A 271 -17.09 -17.70 34.90
N LYS A 272 -17.51 -18.32 36.02
CA LYS A 272 -18.89 -18.80 36.20
C LYS A 272 -19.88 -17.64 36.15
N GLU A 273 -19.62 -16.55 36.86
CA GLU A 273 -20.46 -15.33 36.82
C GLU A 273 -20.60 -14.77 35.40
N MET A 274 -19.49 -14.59 34.67
CA MET A 274 -19.55 -14.07 33.31
C MET A 274 -20.18 -15.03 32.30
N SER A 275 -20.17 -16.33 32.58
CA SER A 275 -20.78 -17.35 31.71
C SER A 275 -22.30 -17.41 31.84
N VAL A 276 -22.88 -16.84 32.91
CA VAL A 276 -24.33 -16.73 33.03
C VAL A 276 -24.81 -15.70 32.00
N PRO A 277 -25.72 -16.07 31.08
CA PRO A 277 -26.28 -15.11 30.14
C PRO A 277 -27.01 -14.02 30.92
N LEU A 278 -26.79 -12.75 30.57
CA LEU A 278 -27.52 -11.64 31.17
C LEU A 278 -29.03 -11.86 30.98
N THR A 279 -29.76 -11.95 32.09
CA THR A 279 -31.20 -12.23 32.11
C THR A 279 -32.03 -11.07 31.58
N SER A 280 -31.53 -9.83 31.66
CA SER A 280 -32.08 -8.68 30.95
C SER A 280 -31.28 -8.46 29.66
N ARG A 281 -31.97 -8.44 28.52
CA ARG A 281 -31.42 -7.93 27.27
C ARG A 281 -31.30 -6.40 27.33
N ASP A 282 -30.39 -5.89 28.14
CA ASP A 282 -30.01 -4.47 28.13
C ASP A 282 -29.00 -4.15 27.02
N ALA A 283 -28.76 -5.09 26.10
CA ALA A 283 -27.95 -4.87 24.91
C ALA A 283 -28.56 -3.85 23.92
N ASN A 284 -29.86 -3.53 24.06
CA ASN A 284 -30.54 -2.49 23.27
C ASN A 284 -30.81 -1.19 24.03
N GLN A 285 -30.50 -1.11 25.33
CA GLN A 285 -30.24 0.17 25.96
C GLN A 285 -28.81 0.51 25.59
N GLY A 286 -28.67 1.10 24.39
CA GLY A 286 -27.47 1.82 24.05
C GLY A 286 -27.14 2.68 25.25
N MET A 287 -25.99 2.42 25.86
CA MET A 287 -25.41 3.40 26.76
C MET A 287 -25.28 4.63 25.90
N ALA A 288 -26.20 5.56 26.07
CA ALA A 288 -25.94 6.92 25.71
C ALA A 288 -24.63 7.22 26.42
N ASP A 289 -23.57 7.46 25.67
CA ASP A 289 -22.32 8.06 26.16
C ASP A 289 -22.55 9.47 26.73
N VAL A 290 -23.76 9.77 27.19
CA VAL A 290 -24.11 10.91 28.02
C VAL A 290 -23.73 10.50 29.44
N LYS A 291 -22.41 10.47 29.67
CA LYS A 291 -21.90 10.61 31.02
C LYS A 291 -22.58 11.85 31.61
N GLU A 292 -23.31 11.71 32.72
CA GLU A 292 -24.12 12.79 33.31
C GLU A 292 -23.34 14.11 33.50
N ASN A 293 -22.00 14.01 33.60
CA ASN A 293 -21.08 15.12 33.39
C ASN A 293 -19.99 14.74 32.37
N PRO A 294 -20.05 15.25 31.12
CA PRO A 294 -19.06 14.98 30.08
C PRO A 294 -17.64 15.43 30.49
N PHE A 295 -17.55 16.47 31.34
CA PHE A 295 -16.30 17.02 31.87
C PHE A 295 -15.90 16.43 33.24
N GLY A 296 -16.70 15.52 33.79
CA GLY A 296 -16.42 14.86 35.05
C GLY A 296 -15.25 13.90 34.92
N ILE A 297 -14.13 14.22 35.58
CA ILE A 297 -12.97 13.33 35.68
C ILE A 297 -13.33 12.18 36.62
N ALA A 298 -13.03 10.95 36.23
CA ALA A 298 -13.32 9.79 37.09
C ALA A 298 -12.55 9.89 38.42
N PRO A 299 -13.13 9.50 39.57
CA PRO A 299 -12.46 9.60 40.86
C PRO A 299 -11.16 8.79 40.94
N ASN A 300 -11.08 7.70 40.17
CA ASN A 300 -9.86 6.89 40.07
C ASN A 300 -8.78 7.55 39.22
N ALA A 301 -9.15 8.38 38.24
CA ALA A 301 -8.19 9.14 37.45
C ALA A 301 -7.53 10.25 38.30
N LEU A 302 -8.27 10.86 39.23
CA LEU A 302 -7.72 11.82 40.20
C LEU A 302 -6.74 11.18 41.19
N LYS A 303 -6.95 9.91 41.55
CA LYS A 303 -6.11 9.16 42.50
C LYS A 303 -4.93 8.45 41.83
N TYR A 304 -4.87 8.44 40.49
CA TYR A 304 -3.88 7.66 39.76
C TYR A 304 -2.48 8.26 39.90
N LYS A 305 -1.51 7.42 40.27
CA LYS A 305 -0.09 7.78 40.28
C LYS A 305 0.57 7.25 39.00
N PRO A 306 1.25 8.09 38.20
CA PRO A 306 1.89 7.64 36.97
C PRO A 306 3.01 6.63 37.27
N SER A 307 3.09 5.60 36.43
CA SER A 307 4.16 4.60 36.51
C SER A 307 5.53 5.20 36.20
N THR A 308 6.60 4.56 36.67
CA THR A 308 7.99 4.99 36.44
C THR A 308 8.28 5.22 34.96
N ARG A 309 7.87 4.27 34.10
CA ARG A 309 7.99 4.38 32.64
C ARG A 309 7.30 5.63 32.06
N ILE A 310 6.13 6.00 32.58
CA ILE A 310 5.42 7.20 32.10
C ILE A 310 6.20 8.46 32.47
N LYS A 311 6.84 8.48 33.65
CA LYS A 311 7.71 9.58 34.06
C LYS A 311 8.95 9.68 33.16
N GLU A 312 9.62 8.56 32.89
CA GLU A 312 10.78 8.50 31.98
C GLU A 312 10.43 8.98 30.55
N LEU A 313 9.23 8.65 30.06
CA LEU A 313 8.79 9.09 28.74
C LEU A 313 8.34 10.56 28.69
N ALA A 314 7.96 11.12 29.84
CA ALA A 314 7.58 12.52 29.97
C ALA A 314 8.79 13.44 30.09
N GLU A 315 9.95 12.91 30.47
CA GLU A 315 11.21 13.66 30.47
C GLU A 315 11.60 14.04 29.02
N PRO A 316 11.86 15.32 28.75
CA PRO A 316 12.19 15.78 27.40
C PRO A 316 13.50 15.15 26.96
N LYS A 317 13.48 14.48 25.82
CA LYS A 317 14.67 13.89 25.23
C LYS A 317 15.51 14.97 24.55
N GLU A 318 16.67 15.28 25.12
CA GLU A 318 17.64 16.17 24.47
C GLU A 318 18.20 15.49 23.22
N PHE A 319 18.01 16.12 22.07
CA PHE A 319 18.60 15.69 20.80
C PHE A 319 19.72 16.66 20.44
N GLU A 320 20.95 16.16 20.40
CA GLU A 320 22.07 16.92 19.84
C GLU A 320 21.87 17.07 18.33
N ASN A 321 21.74 18.32 17.87
CA ASN A 321 21.60 18.65 16.45
C ASN A 321 22.95 18.48 15.73
N THR A 322 23.36 17.24 15.50
CA THR A 322 24.60 16.89 14.75
C THR A 322 24.57 17.36 13.28
N HIS A 323 23.43 17.81 12.78
CA HIS A 323 23.25 18.24 11.40
C HIS A 323 23.50 19.73 11.14
N ILE A 324 23.59 20.55 12.18
CA ILE A 324 23.90 21.98 12.05
C ILE A 324 25.40 22.12 12.30
N ARG A 325 26.16 22.43 11.24
CA ARG A 325 27.56 22.83 11.41
C ARG A 325 27.59 24.13 12.20
N GLU A 326 28.50 24.22 13.18
CA GLU A 326 28.69 25.43 14.01
C GLU A 326 28.90 26.70 13.17
N ASN A 327 29.53 26.55 11.99
CA ASN A 327 29.67 27.64 11.03
C ASN A 327 29.09 27.24 9.66
N PRO A 328 27.94 27.80 9.25
CA PRO A 328 27.26 27.44 8.00
C PRO A 328 28.06 27.86 6.74
N PHE A 329 29.04 28.76 6.88
CA PHE A 329 29.88 29.24 5.78
C PHE A 329 31.24 28.54 5.72
N ALA A 330 31.55 27.66 6.67
CA ALA A 330 32.81 26.92 6.66
C ALA A 330 32.83 25.89 5.52
N ILE A 331 33.70 26.14 4.54
CA ILE A 331 34.01 25.21 3.45
C ILE A 331 34.89 24.11 4.03
N SER A 332 34.56 22.85 3.75
CA SER A 332 35.38 21.72 4.23
C SER A 332 36.80 21.81 3.65
N PRO A 333 37.86 21.50 4.41
CA PRO A 333 39.24 21.56 3.92
C PRO A 333 39.49 20.64 2.72
N ALA A 334 38.74 19.54 2.62
CA ALA A 334 38.76 18.65 1.46
C ALA A 334 38.25 19.34 0.17
N ALA A 335 37.25 20.21 0.28
CA ALA A 335 36.73 20.97 -0.85
C ALA A 335 37.72 22.04 -1.33
N LEU A 336 38.48 22.68 -0.42
CA LEU A 336 39.56 23.61 -0.79
C LEU A 336 40.72 22.90 -1.50
N LYS A 337 41.00 21.65 -1.13
CA LYS A 337 42.06 20.82 -1.75
C LYS A 337 41.60 20.08 -3.00
N ALA A 338 40.30 20.08 -3.30
CA ALA A 338 39.74 19.32 -4.42
C ALA A 338 40.12 19.97 -5.75
N LYS A 339 40.89 19.24 -6.57
CA LYS A 339 41.19 19.63 -7.95
C LYS A 339 40.15 19.00 -8.88
N ALA A 340 39.69 19.76 -9.88
CA ALA A 340 38.74 19.26 -10.86
C ALA A 340 39.36 18.10 -11.68
N SER A 341 38.56 17.05 -11.93
CA SER A 341 39.01 15.94 -12.79
C SER A 341 39.26 16.43 -14.23
N PRO A 342 40.20 15.83 -14.99
CA PRO A 342 40.54 16.27 -16.34
C PRO A 342 39.31 16.33 -17.26
N ARG A 343 38.40 15.37 -17.15
CA ARG A 343 37.13 15.34 -17.89
C ARG A 343 36.22 16.53 -17.58
N LEU A 344 36.16 16.98 -16.33
CA LEU A 344 35.37 18.16 -15.95
C LEU A 344 35.97 19.44 -16.52
N ILE A 345 37.31 19.52 -16.58
CA ILE A 345 38.03 20.63 -17.21
C ILE A 345 37.73 20.67 -18.71
N GLU A 346 37.73 19.51 -19.38
CA GLU A 346 37.37 19.40 -20.80
C GLU A 346 35.92 19.80 -21.08
N LEU A 347 34.98 19.36 -20.24
CA LEU A 347 33.57 19.70 -20.36
C LEU A 347 33.27 21.18 -20.03
N ALA A 348 34.11 21.80 -19.21
CA ALA A 348 34.01 23.22 -18.87
C ALA A 348 34.53 24.13 -20.00
N LYS A 349 35.25 23.60 -20.99
CA LYS A 349 35.59 24.36 -22.20
C LYS A 349 34.30 24.66 -22.97
N PRO A 350 34.03 25.92 -23.36
CA PRO A 350 32.87 26.25 -24.16
C PRO A 350 32.93 25.46 -25.47
N LYS A 351 31.78 24.95 -25.92
CA LYS A 351 31.67 24.35 -27.25
C LYS A 351 31.67 25.47 -28.28
N GLY A 352 32.86 25.85 -28.75
CA GLY A 352 33.03 26.75 -29.90
C GLY A 352 33.98 27.92 -29.60
N GLY A 353 35.20 27.77 -30.10
CA GLY A 353 36.13 28.82 -30.49
C GLY A 353 36.83 28.32 -31.75
#